data_AF-A0A5W4NJ29-F1
#
_entry.id   AF-A0A5W4NJ29-F1
#
_cell.length_a   1.000
_cell.length_b   1.000
_cell.length_c   1.000
_cell.angle_alpha   90.00
_cell.angle_beta   90.00
_cell.angle_gamma   90.00
#
_symmetry.space_group_name_H-M   'P 1'
#
loop_
_entity.id
_entity.type
_entity.pdbx_description
1 polymer ?
#
loop_
_entity_poly.entity_id
_entity_poly.type
_entity_poly.pdbx_seq_one_letter_code
_entity_poly.pdbx_strand_id
1 'polypeptide(L)' 'DGRFTLLPTCCLGNCDKGPNMMIDEDTHSHLTPEAIPELLERYK' A
#
# COMPACT_ATOMS: atom_id res chain seq x y z
N ASP A 1 8.78 -14.28 5.57
CA ASP A 1 10.16 -13.76 5.47
C ASP A 1 10.45 -12.62 6.46
N GLY A 2 9.43 -12.04 7.11
CA GLY A 2 9.64 -10.95 8.06
C GLY A 2 9.99 -9.62 7.38
N ARG A 3 9.70 -9.47 6.08
CA ARG A 3 10.09 -8.30 5.28
C ARG A 3 9.15 -7.11 5.41
N PHE A 4 7.91 -7.32 5.84
CA PHE A 4 6.89 -6.26 5.91
C PHE A 4 6.26 -6.15 7.29
N THR A 5 5.92 -4.93 7.69
CA THR A 5 5.09 -4.62 8.87
C THR A 5 3.86 -3.86 8.41
N LEU A 6 2.66 -4.37 8.74
CA LEU A 6 1.41 -3.69 8.45
C LEU A 6 1.08 -2.74 9.60
N LEU A 7 1.11 -1.44 9.32
CA LEU A 7 0.78 -0.39 10.28
C LEU A 7 -0.50 0.33 9.86
N PRO A 8 -1.46 0.58 10.77
CA PRO A 8 -2.57 1.46 10.48
C PRO A 8 -2.06 2.91 10.40
N THR A 9 -2.56 3.66 9.43
CA THR A 9 -2.32 5.10 9.31
C THR A 9 -3.65 5.83 9.12
N CYS A 10 -3.67 7.11 9.46
CA CYS A 10 -4.85 7.96 9.26
C CYS A 10 -4.94 8.38 7.78
N CYS A 11 -5.11 9.67 7.51
CA CYS A 11 -5.24 10.18 6.15
C CYS A 11 -3.87 10.32 5.47
N LEU A 12 -3.74 9.80 4.24
CA LEU A 12 -2.58 9.99 3.37
C LEU A 12 -2.75 11.16 2.37
N GLY A 13 -3.79 11.97 2.51
CA GLY A 13 -4.03 13.13 1.63
C GLY A 13 -4.42 12.77 0.18
N ASN A 14 -4.75 11.50 -0.08
CA ASN A 14 -5.04 10.97 -1.42
C ASN A 14 -6.50 10.45 -1.52
N CYS A 15 -7.43 11.23 -0.96
CA CYS A 15 -8.81 10.81 -0.71
C CYS A 15 -9.62 10.52 -1.98
N ASP A 16 -9.34 11.22 -3.08
CA ASP A 16 -10.02 11.06 -4.38
C ASP A 16 -9.63 9.75 -5.11
N LYS A 17 -8.54 9.10 -4.68
CA LYS A 17 -7.97 7.89 -5.30
C LYS A 17 -7.92 6.69 -4.34
N GLY A 18 -8.79 6.72 -3.32
CA GLY A 18 -8.94 5.59 -2.40
C GLY A 18 -9.53 4.35 -3.09
N PRO A 19 -9.29 3.13 -2.56
CA PRO A 19 -8.42 2.79 -1.42
C PRO A 19 -6.93 2.97 -1.74
N ASN A 20 -6.15 3.40 -0.75
CA ASN A 20 -4.71 3.64 -0.89
C ASN A 20 -3.90 3.07 0.28
N MET A 21 -2.63 2.78 0.03
CA MET A 21 -1.65 2.31 1.00
C MET A 21 -0.30 2.94 0.66
N MET A 22 0.51 3.20 1.69
CA MET A 22 1.88 3.66 1.53
C MET A 22 2.83 2.53 1.89
N ILE A 23 3.81 2.28 1.02
CA ILE A 23 4.94 1.38 1.31
C ILE A 23 6.18 2.25 1.24
N ASP A 24 6.91 2.36 2.35
CA ASP A 24 7.98 3.35 2.54
C ASP A 24 7.49 4.78 2.20
N GLU A 25 7.98 5.38 1.11
CA GLU A 25 7.58 6.71 0.64
C GLU A 25 6.63 6.66 -0.58
N ASP A 26 6.30 5.46 -1.07
CA ASP A 26 5.48 5.27 -2.27
C ASP A 26 3.99 5.16 -1.92
N THR A 27 3.18 6.07 -2.47
CA THR A 27 1.71 6.02 -2.33
C THR A 27 1.07 5.24 -3.48
N HIS A 28 0.45 4.10 -3.16
CA HIS A 28 -0.30 3.27 -4.10
C HIS A 28 -1.79 3.56 -3.98
N SER A 29 -2.46 3.71 -5.13
CA SER A 29 -3.87 4.10 -5.22
C SER A 29 -4.70 3.06 -5.97
N HIS A 30 -6.03 3.11 -5.84
CA HIS A 30 -6.97 2.17 -6.48
C HIS A 30 -6.66 0.69 -6.18
N LEU A 31 -6.24 0.40 -4.94
CA LEU A 31 -5.83 -0.94 -4.55
C LEU A 31 -7.03 -1.89 -4.48
N THR A 32 -6.83 -3.12 -4.95
CA THR A 32 -7.73 -4.26 -4.72
C THR A 32 -6.98 -5.35 -3.95
N PRO A 33 -7.68 -6.17 -3.12
CA PRO A 33 -7.04 -7.25 -2.37
C PRO A 33 -6.25 -8.22 -3.25
N GLU A 34 -6.71 -8.46 -4.48
CA GLU A 34 -6.11 -9.39 -5.43
C GLU A 34 -4.80 -8.86 -6.02
N ALA A 35 -4.62 -7.54 -6.09
CA ALA A 35 -3.42 -6.90 -6.62
C ALA A 35 -2.30 -6.71 -5.57
N ILE A 36 -2.63 -6.83 -4.27
CA ILE A 36 -1.66 -6.65 -3.17
C ILE A 36 -0.46 -7.62 -3.28
N PRO A 37 -0.63 -8.93 -3.54
CA PRO A 37 0.51 -9.84 -3.62
C PRO A 37 1.49 -9.45 -4.73
N GLU A 38 0.99 -9.15 -5.93
CA GLU A 38 1.83 -8.73 -7.06
C GLU A 38 2.55 -7.40 -6.77
N LEU A 39 1.87 -6.47 -6.08
CA LEU A 39 2.47 -5.21 -5.66
C LEU A 39 3.64 -5.44 -4.68
N LEU A 40 3.46 -6.29 -3.66
CA LEU A 40 4.47 -6.54 -2.65
C LEU A 40 5.73 -7.21 -3.21
N GLU A 41 5.59 -8.06 -4.23
CA GLU A 41 6.74 -8.69 -4.91
C GLU A 41 7.66 -7.68 -5.62
N ARG A 42 7.19 -6.47 -5.89
CA ARG A 42 8.02 -5.38 -6.45
C ARG A 42 9.01 -4.81 -5.44
N TYR A 43 8.74 -4.97 -4.15
CA TYR A 43 9.58 -4.50 -3.07
C TYR A 43 10.46 -5.66 -2.59
N LYS A 44 11.78 -5.53 -2.73
CA LYS A 44 12.78 -6.56 -2.37
C LYS A 44 13.26 -6.38 -0.93
#